data_AF-A0A0A0JGF8-F1
#
_entry.id   AF-A0A0A0JGF8-F1
#
_cell.length_a   1.000
_cell.length_b   1.000
_cell.length_c   1.000
_cell.angle_alpha   90.00
_cell.angle_beta   90.00
_cell.angle_gamma   90.00
#
_symmetry.space_group_name_H-M   'P 1'
#
loop_
_entity.id
_entity.type
_entity.pdbx_description
1 polymer ?
#
loop_
_entity_poly.entity_id
_entity_poly.type
_entity_poly.pdbx_seq_one_letter_code
_entity_poly.pdbx_strand_id
1 'polypeptide(L)'
;MAYVDQHKEEFGVEPICTVLTDADAKIAPSTYYAAKTRPPSPRAVTDAALDERIVALFEDNYRVYGVRKMWKALNRQQLLDEHGAPTGDTYPAVARCTVARRMRALGLRGATAGDHKKPRTTIPATDHRPEDALNRDFSAAAPNTRWVADITYVPTWVGFVYVAFVLDLFSRRIVGWRVSASLRTDLALDALEQGIWARQHEGHDLAGLIHHSDRGVQYLAIRYTERLEELGIIASVGSKGDSYDTQSIMGSWMAGPELDPSYDWRSQLTA
;
A
#
# COMPACT_ATOMS: atom_id res chain seq x y z
N MET A 1 -19.02 13.66 33.68
CA MET A 1 -18.76 15.03 33.18
C MET A 1 -19.94 15.56 32.38
N ALA A 2 -20.38 14.90 31.29
CA ALA A 2 -21.52 15.37 30.48
C ALA A 2 -22.83 15.63 31.27
N TYR A 3 -23.17 14.77 32.23
CA TYR A 3 -24.33 14.96 33.11
C TYR A 3 -24.22 16.24 33.98
N VAL A 4 -23.04 16.47 34.58
CA VAL A 4 -22.79 17.69 35.35
C VAL A 4 -22.87 18.93 34.45
N ASP A 5 -22.33 18.86 33.23
CA ASP A 5 -22.42 19.95 32.26
C ASP A 5 -23.84 20.33 31.88
N GLN A 6 -24.72 19.33 31.72
CA GLN A 6 -26.10 19.51 31.32
C GLN A 6 -26.97 20.13 32.42
N HIS A 7 -26.63 19.89 33.68
CA HIS A 7 -27.50 20.20 34.83
C HIS A 7 -26.90 21.21 35.81
N LYS A 8 -25.66 21.67 35.60
CA LYS A 8 -24.97 22.62 36.49
C LYS A 8 -25.68 23.97 36.67
N GLU A 9 -26.43 24.43 35.66
CA GLU A 9 -27.13 25.73 35.73
C GLU A 9 -28.38 25.66 36.61
N GLU A 10 -29.01 24.48 36.69
CA GLU A 10 -30.23 24.24 37.45
C GLU A 10 -29.93 23.84 38.91
N PHE A 11 -28.93 22.97 39.14
CA PHE A 11 -28.67 22.39 40.46
C PHE A 11 -27.31 22.75 41.07
N GLY A 12 -26.41 23.38 40.32
CA GLY A 12 -25.04 23.63 40.75
C GLY A 12 -24.15 22.38 40.71
N VAL A 13 -22.83 22.58 40.60
CA VAL A 13 -21.86 21.48 40.46
C VAL A 13 -21.69 20.68 41.75
N GLU A 14 -21.61 21.36 42.90
CA GLU A 14 -21.38 20.70 44.19
C GLU A 14 -22.54 19.77 44.60
N PRO A 15 -23.83 20.19 44.53
CA PRO A 15 -24.94 19.29 44.85
C PRO A 15 -25.00 18.06 43.95
N ILE A 16 -24.75 18.22 42.65
CA ILE A 16 -24.70 17.09 41.70
C ILE A 16 -23.57 16.12 42.06
N CYS A 17 -22.37 16.63 42.34
CA CYS A 17 -21.23 15.80 42.71
C CYS A 17 -21.44 15.04 44.03
N THR A 18 -22.10 15.67 45.01
CA THR A 18 -22.47 15.02 46.28
C THR A 18 -23.43 13.86 46.06
N VAL A 19 -24.54 14.08 45.35
CA VAL A 19 -25.54 13.03 45.07
C VAL A 19 -24.94 11.89 44.24
N LEU A 20 -24.09 12.20 43.25
CA LEU A 20 -23.38 11.18 42.48
C LEU A 20 -22.43 10.36 43.35
N THR A 21 -21.76 11.00 44.31
CA THR A 21 -20.86 10.30 45.25
C THR A 21 -21.64 9.35 46.15
N ASP A 22 -22.83 9.74 46.61
CA ASP A 22 -23.74 8.89 47.38
C ASP A 22 -24.29 7.72 46.54
N ALA A 23 -24.42 7.91 45.23
CA ALA A 23 -24.82 6.90 44.26
C ALA A 23 -23.63 6.06 43.70
N ASP A 24 -22.52 5.99 44.44
CA ASP A 24 -21.28 5.25 44.12
C ASP A 24 -20.47 5.76 42.90
N ALA A 25 -20.86 6.88 42.32
CA ALA A 25 -20.09 7.61 41.31
C ALA A 25 -19.25 8.72 41.97
N LYS A 26 -18.16 8.32 42.66
CA LYS A 26 -17.29 9.22 43.42
C LYS A 26 -16.59 10.26 42.53
N ILE A 27 -17.12 11.49 42.52
CA ILE A 27 -16.55 12.61 41.75
C ILE A 27 -16.53 13.86 42.63
N ALA A 28 -15.34 14.36 42.94
CA ALA A 28 -15.19 15.61 43.68
C ALA A 28 -15.42 16.84 42.77
N PRO A 29 -16.03 17.94 43.26
CA PRO A 29 -16.21 19.19 42.52
C PRO A 29 -14.88 19.75 41.97
N SER A 30 -13.81 19.67 42.77
CA SER A 30 -12.46 20.06 42.36
C SER A 30 -11.94 19.25 41.17
N THR A 31 -12.31 17.98 41.07
CA THR A 31 -11.95 17.10 39.94
C THR A 31 -12.71 17.50 38.68
N TYR A 32 -13.98 17.92 38.80
CA TYR A 32 -14.76 18.46 37.69
C TYR A 32 -14.13 19.74 37.13
N TYR A 33 -13.85 20.72 37.99
CA TYR A 33 -13.25 21.98 37.55
C TYR A 33 -11.83 21.78 37.00
N ALA A 34 -11.02 20.94 37.64
CA ALA A 34 -9.70 20.59 37.13
C ALA A 34 -9.78 19.90 35.76
N ALA A 35 -10.76 19.02 35.53
CA ALA A 35 -10.93 18.37 34.23
C ALA A 35 -11.32 19.36 33.12
N LYS A 36 -11.97 20.49 33.44
CA LYS A 36 -12.35 21.52 32.47
C LYS A 36 -11.19 22.41 32.04
N THR A 37 -10.24 22.65 32.91
CA THR A 37 -9.09 23.53 32.66
C THR A 37 -7.80 22.79 32.37
N ARG A 38 -7.77 21.46 32.57
CA ARG A 38 -6.57 20.64 32.38
C ARG A 38 -6.09 20.74 30.92
N PRO A 39 -4.83 21.16 30.69
CA PRO A 39 -4.26 21.16 29.35
C PRO A 39 -4.14 19.73 28.81
N PRO A 40 -4.07 19.55 27.48
CA PRO A 40 -3.87 18.24 26.90
C PRO A 40 -2.59 17.61 27.45
N SER A 41 -2.68 16.32 27.81
CA SER A 41 -1.50 15.58 28.26
C SER A 41 -0.42 15.56 27.17
N PRO A 42 0.87 15.42 27.50
CA PRO A 42 1.94 15.32 26.49
C PRO A 42 1.63 14.26 25.42
N ARG A 43 1.07 13.12 25.84
CA ARG A 43 0.62 12.05 24.94
C ARG A 43 -0.49 12.50 23.99
N ALA A 44 -1.44 13.31 24.46
CA ALA A 44 -2.52 13.83 23.62
C ALA A 44 -1.98 14.80 22.56
N VAL A 45 -0.98 15.62 22.92
CA VAL A 45 -0.29 16.51 21.96
C VAL A 45 0.47 15.70 20.92
N THR A 46 1.26 14.69 21.34
CA THR A 46 1.97 13.82 20.40
C THR A 46 1.03 13.02 19.50
N ASP A 47 -0.08 12.51 20.05
CA ASP A 47 -1.10 11.80 19.28
C ASP A 47 -1.75 12.72 18.23
N ALA A 48 -2.04 13.98 18.56
CA ALA A 48 -2.64 14.94 17.63
C ALA A 48 -1.70 15.26 16.46
N ALA A 49 -0.41 15.50 16.73
CA ALA A 49 0.59 15.71 15.67
C ALA A 49 0.76 14.45 14.77
N LEU A 50 0.66 13.26 15.36
CA LEU A 50 0.67 12.01 14.60
C LEU A 50 -0.59 11.83 13.74
N ASP A 51 -1.76 12.25 14.23
CA ASP A 51 -3.02 12.16 13.50
C ASP A 51 -3.00 13.00 12.23
N GLU A 52 -2.49 14.24 12.29
CA GLU A 52 -2.34 15.11 11.10
C GLU A 52 -1.50 14.42 10.02
N ARG A 53 -0.37 13.82 10.42
CA ARG A 53 0.50 13.07 9.52
C ARG A 53 -0.18 11.82 8.96
N ILE A 54 -0.94 11.10 9.78
CA ILE A 54 -1.70 9.91 9.35
C ILE A 54 -2.75 10.31 8.29
N VAL A 55 -3.50 11.39 8.52
CA VAL A 55 -4.55 11.85 7.62
C VAL A 55 -3.96 12.31 6.29
N ALA A 56 -2.94 13.17 6.31
CA ALA A 56 -2.27 13.62 5.09
C ALA A 56 -1.78 12.44 4.26
N LEU A 57 -0.98 11.55 4.88
CA LEU A 57 -0.44 10.39 4.20
C LEU A 57 -1.53 9.42 3.70
N PHE A 58 -2.67 9.33 4.39
CA PHE A 58 -3.78 8.50 3.96
C PHE A 58 -4.46 9.06 2.71
N GLU A 59 -4.68 10.38 2.65
CA GLU A 59 -5.24 11.07 1.49
C GLU A 59 -4.29 11.03 0.29
N ASP A 60 -3.00 11.30 0.50
CA ASP A 60 -1.96 11.27 -0.54
C ASP A 60 -1.85 9.87 -1.18
N ASN A 61 -2.14 8.82 -0.42
CA ASN A 61 -2.12 7.43 -0.88
C ASN A 61 -3.51 6.91 -1.28
N TYR A 62 -4.38 7.80 -1.76
CA TYR A 62 -5.72 7.50 -2.27
C TYR A 62 -6.57 6.65 -1.32
N ARG A 63 -6.35 6.79 0.00
CA ARG A 63 -7.07 6.06 1.06
C ARG A 63 -6.87 4.54 1.01
N VAL A 64 -5.85 4.05 0.31
CA VAL A 64 -5.57 2.62 0.15
C VAL A 64 -4.85 2.04 1.36
N TYR A 65 -4.07 2.86 2.07
CA TYR A 65 -3.16 2.37 3.10
C TYR A 65 -3.86 1.89 4.37
N GLY A 66 -3.78 0.58 4.60
CA GLY A 66 -4.06 -0.02 5.90
C GLY A 66 -2.90 0.14 6.89
N VAL A 67 -3.14 -0.24 8.15
CA VAL A 67 -2.22 -0.07 9.30
C VAL A 67 -0.76 -0.43 9.00
N ARG A 68 -0.51 -1.56 8.32
CA ARG A 68 0.86 -2.03 8.04
C ARG A 68 1.59 -1.13 7.04
N LYS A 69 0.92 -0.69 5.97
CA LYS A 69 1.50 0.19 4.95
C LYS A 69 1.71 1.60 5.55
N MET A 70 0.71 2.09 6.29
CA MET A 70 0.78 3.35 7.02
C MET A 70 1.97 3.40 8.00
N TRP A 71 2.15 2.36 8.82
CA TRP A 71 3.27 2.26 9.76
C TRP A 71 4.64 2.32 9.07
N LYS A 72 4.80 1.63 7.93
CA LYS A 72 6.04 1.67 7.15
C LYS A 72 6.29 3.04 6.52
N ALA A 73 5.26 3.67 5.98
CA ALA A 73 5.37 4.97 5.33
C ALA A 73 5.69 6.08 6.34
N LEU A 74 5.02 6.13 7.49
CA LEU A 74 5.29 7.09 8.56
C LEU A 74 6.72 7.02 9.09
N ASN A 75 7.30 5.82 9.17
CA ASN A 75 8.67 5.61 9.66
C ASN A 75 9.75 5.85 8.59
N ARG A 76 9.37 6.10 7.34
CA ARG A 76 10.28 6.56 6.27
C ARG A 76 10.09 8.03 5.93
N GLN A 77 9.07 8.68 6.49
CA GLN A 77 8.76 10.07 6.22
C GLN A 77 9.88 10.97 6.75
N GLN A 78 10.39 11.83 5.87
CA GLN A 78 11.39 12.83 6.23
C GLN A 78 10.73 14.05 6.87
N LEU A 79 11.46 14.67 7.80
CA LEU A 79 11.13 15.98 8.33
C LEU A 79 11.15 17.00 7.19
N LEU A 80 10.25 17.98 7.28
CA LEU A 80 10.13 19.04 6.31
C LEU A 80 10.62 20.35 6.94
N ASP A 81 11.30 21.18 6.16
CA ASP A 81 11.67 22.53 6.57
C ASP A 81 10.46 23.49 6.50
N GLU A 82 10.70 24.75 6.83
CA GLU A 82 9.69 25.81 6.79
C GLU A 82 9.12 26.09 5.39
N HIS A 83 9.81 25.64 4.33
CA HIS A 83 9.40 25.75 2.94
C HIS A 83 8.74 24.46 2.41
N GLY A 84 8.64 23.42 3.25
CA GLY A 84 8.07 22.12 2.90
C GLY A 84 9.04 21.18 2.18
N ALA A 85 10.33 21.49 2.13
CA ALA A 85 11.35 20.65 1.52
C ALA A 85 11.91 19.61 2.53
N PRO A 86 12.29 18.40 2.09
CA PRO A 86 12.81 17.38 3.00
C PRO A 86 14.17 17.77 3.58
N THR A 87 14.33 17.66 4.90
CA THR A 87 15.57 18.04 5.60
C THR A 87 16.64 16.94 5.60
N GLY A 88 16.30 15.74 5.14
CA GLY A 88 17.15 14.54 5.22
C GLY A 88 17.02 13.77 6.54
N ASP A 89 16.53 14.40 7.61
CA ASP A 89 16.22 13.72 8.87
C ASP A 89 14.84 13.07 8.82
N THR A 90 14.61 11.99 9.57
CA THR A 90 13.31 11.33 9.66
C THR A 90 12.56 11.70 10.93
N TYR A 91 11.22 11.69 10.86
CA TYR A 91 10.40 11.79 12.07
C TYR A 91 10.71 10.66 13.07
N PRO A 92 10.45 10.88 14.38
CA PRO A 92 10.60 9.83 15.39
C PRO A 92 9.79 8.58 15.04
N ALA A 93 10.41 7.41 15.27
CA ALA A 93 9.80 6.12 14.95
C ALA A 93 8.51 5.89 15.77
N VAL A 94 7.47 5.43 15.08
CA VAL A 94 6.15 5.14 15.67
C VAL A 94 5.93 3.64 15.71
N ALA A 95 5.45 3.15 16.85
CA ALA A 95 5.06 1.76 17.00
C ALA A 95 3.80 1.42 16.19
N ARG A 96 3.76 0.24 15.57
CA ARG A 96 2.61 -0.22 14.77
C ARG A 96 1.28 -0.20 15.53
N CYS A 97 1.30 -0.54 16.83
CA CYS A 97 0.10 -0.52 17.68
C CYS A 97 -0.43 0.90 17.91
N THR A 98 0.45 1.90 17.95
CA THR A 98 0.06 3.32 18.03
C THR A 98 -0.65 3.75 16.75
N VAL A 99 -0.09 3.42 15.57
CA VAL A 99 -0.73 3.69 14.27
C VAL A 99 -2.11 3.03 14.20
N ALA A 100 -2.22 1.75 14.59
CA ALA A 100 -3.49 1.03 14.60
C ALA A 100 -4.54 1.71 15.50
N ARG A 101 -4.13 2.13 16.71
CA ARG A 101 -5.00 2.82 17.68
C ARG A 101 -5.47 4.17 17.12
N ARG A 102 -4.56 4.96 16.54
CA ARG A 102 -4.87 6.29 15.99
C ARG A 102 -5.77 6.20 14.75
N MET A 103 -5.44 5.33 13.78
CA MET A 103 -6.30 5.11 12.61
C MET A 103 -7.72 4.70 13.02
N ARG A 104 -7.88 3.84 14.04
CA ARG A 104 -9.20 3.49 14.58
C ARG A 104 -9.93 4.69 15.19
N ALA A 105 -9.24 5.52 15.96
CA ALA A 105 -9.82 6.72 16.56
C ALA A 105 -10.28 7.73 15.51
N LEU A 106 -9.57 7.82 14.38
CA LEU A 106 -9.90 8.67 13.24
C LEU A 106 -10.94 8.04 12.27
N GLY A 107 -11.37 6.80 12.51
CA GLY A 107 -12.28 6.09 11.61
C GLY A 107 -11.64 5.66 10.27
N LEU A 108 -10.32 5.75 10.14
CA LEU A 108 -9.59 5.43 8.90
C LEU A 108 -9.40 3.91 8.75
N ARG A 109 -9.71 3.41 7.56
CA ARG A 109 -9.51 2.02 7.17
C ARG A 109 -8.93 1.99 5.75
N GLY A 110 -7.87 1.23 5.56
CA GLY A 110 -7.36 0.98 4.21
C GLY A 110 -8.33 0.14 3.40
N ALA A 111 -8.27 0.28 2.07
CA ALA A 111 -9.07 -0.53 1.16
C ALA A 111 -8.85 -2.04 1.40
N THR A 112 -9.94 -2.78 1.53
CA THR A 112 -9.92 -4.25 1.66
C THR A 112 -10.40 -4.87 0.35
N ALA A 113 -9.79 -5.98 -0.07
CA ALA A 113 -10.19 -6.71 -1.28
C ALA A 113 -11.62 -7.28 -1.10
N GLY A 114 -12.62 -6.54 -1.57
CA GLY A 114 -14.03 -6.89 -1.45
C GLY A 114 -14.98 -5.70 -1.62
N ASP A 115 -14.51 -4.47 -1.37
CA ASP A 115 -15.33 -3.25 -1.45
C ASP A 115 -15.67 -2.81 -2.88
N HIS A 116 -15.02 -3.43 -3.87
CA HIS A 116 -15.35 -3.25 -5.29
C HIS A 116 -15.86 -4.57 -5.87
N LYS A 117 -17.13 -4.60 -6.31
CA LYS A 117 -17.67 -5.69 -7.12
C LYS A 117 -16.84 -5.79 -8.41
N LYS A 118 -15.87 -6.69 -8.45
CA LYS A 118 -15.10 -6.96 -9.67
C LYS A 118 -16.01 -7.64 -10.70
N PRO A 119 -16.01 -7.21 -11.97
CA PRO A 119 -16.55 -8.01 -13.06
C PRO A 119 -15.87 -9.38 -13.05
N ARG A 120 -16.62 -10.45 -13.32
CA ARG A 120 -16.07 -11.81 -13.39
C ARG A 120 -15.24 -11.93 -14.67
N THR A 121 -13.92 -11.96 -14.57
CA THR A 121 -13.00 -11.86 -15.73
C THR A 121 -12.51 -13.20 -16.30
N THR A 122 -12.84 -14.35 -15.68
CA THR A 122 -12.27 -15.65 -16.10
C THR A 122 -13.32 -16.76 -16.11
N ILE A 123 -13.39 -17.50 -17.22
CA ILE A 123 -14.03 -18.81 -17.34
C ILE A 123 -12.89 -19.86 -17.31
N PRO A 124 -12.96 -20.92 -16.48
CA PRO A 124 -11.86 -21.87 -16.35
C PRO A 124 -11.62 -22.65 -17.66
N ALA A 125 -10.37 -22.64 -18.17
CA ALA A 125 -9.91 -23.59 -19.18
C ALA A 125 -9.20 -24.81 -18.52
N THR A 126 -9.18 -25.94 -19.21
CA THR A 126 -8.80 -27.28 -18.68
C THR A 126 -7.35 -27.69 -18.99
N ASP A 127 -6.54 -26.81 -19.60
CA ASP A 127 -5.23 -27.19 -20.14
C ASP A 127 -4.11 -27.32 -19.08
N HIS A 128 -3.04 -28.02 -19.47
CA HIS A 128 -1.78 -28.20 -18.73
C HIS A 128 -1.14 -26.83 -18.42
N ARG A 129 -0.70 -26.61 -17.18
CA ARG A 129 -0.15 -25.32 -16.72
C ARG A 129 1.13 -25.50 -15.90
N PRO A 130 2.07 -24.53 -15.91
CA PRO A 130 3.27 -24.57 -15.08
C PRO A 130 2.94 -24.58 -13.58
N GLU A 131 3.81 -25.19 -12.79
CA GLU A 131 3.70 -25.22 -11.32
C GLU A 131 4.14 -23.87 -10.69
N ASP A 132 3.64 -23.57 -9.49
CA ASP A 132 4.01 -22.37 -8.75
C ASP A 132 5.41 -22.52 -8.15
N ALA A 133 6.42 -22.03 -8.88
CA ALA A 133 7.81 -22.06 -8.44
C ALA A 133 8.17 -20.98 -7.40
N LEU A 134 7.30 -19.99 -7.13
CA LEU A 134 7.57 -18.98 -6.11
C LEU A 134 7.16 -19.45 -4.72
N ASN A 135 6.16 -20.32 -4.60
CA ASN A 135 5.64 -20.83 -3.32
C ASN A 135 5.49 -19.73 -2.25
N ARG A 136 5.01 -18.56 -2.69
CA ARG A 136 4.79 -17.34 -1.88
C ARG A 136 6.05 -16.70 -1.27
N ASP A 137 7.24 -17.09 -1.70
CA ASP A 137 8.50 -16.36 -1.42
C ASP A 137 8.73 -15.28 -2.48
N PHE A 138 8.36 -14.04 -2.14
CA PHE A 138 8.56 -12.87 -2.98
C PHE A 138 9.81 -12.06 -2.61
N SER A 139 10.78 -12.72 -1.96
CA SER A 139 12.14 -12.22 -1.86
C SER A 139 12.94 -12.58 -3.12
N ALA A 140 14.07 -11.93 -3.34
CA ALA A 140 15.05 -12.31 -4.33
C ALA A 140 16.43 -11.98 -3.77
N ALA A 141 17.43 -12.83 -4.04
CA ALA A 141 18.77 -12.66 -3.50
C ALA A 141 19.65 -11.72 -4.36
N ALA A 142 19.32 -11.58 -5.64
CA ALA A 142 20.04 -10.75 -6.61
C ALA A 142 19.09 -10.26 -7.73
N PRO A 143 19.45 -9.19 -8.46
CA PRO A 143 18.70 -8.74 -9.63
C PRO A 143 18.53 -9.86 -10.66
N ASN A 144 17.43 -9.82 -11.43
CA ASN A 144 17.16 -10.76 -12.53
C ASN A 144 17.14 -12.25 -12.15
N THR A 145 16.93 -12.55 -10.87
CA THR A 145 16.69 -13.93 -10.41
C THR A 145 15.22 -14.28 -10.36
N ARG A 146 14.36 -13.29 -10.04
CA ARG A 146 12.90 -13.45 -9.97
C ARG A 146 12.19 -12.20 -10.47
N TRP A 147 11.37 -12.37 -11.51
CA TRP A 147 10.47 -11.35 -12.01
C TRP A 147 9.02 -11.72 -11.72
N VAL A 148 8.21 -10.70 -11.48
CA VAL A 148 6.76 -10.83 -11.29
C VAL A 148 6.05 -9.97 -12.32
N ALA A 149 5.08 -10.55 -13.02
CA ALA A 149 4.24 -9.87 -13.98
C ALA A 149 2.78 -9.76 -13.49
N ASP A 150 2.18 -8.59 -13.70
CA ASP A 150 0.77 -8.33 -13.38
C ASP A 150 0.13 -7.42 -14.43
N ILE A 151 -1.18 -7.58 -14.65
CA ILE A 151 -1.99 -6.65 -15.44
C ILE A 151 -2.93 -5.93 -14.50
N THR A 152 -2.85 -4.60 -14.52
CA THR A 152 -3.75 -3.73 -13.76
C THR A 152 -4.60 -2.86 -14.68
N TYR A 153 -5.65 -2.29 -14.10
CA TYR A 153 -6.60 -1.40 -14.76
C TYR A 153 -6.33 0.01 -14.23
N VAL A 154 -5.92 0.91 -15.12
CA VAL A 154 -5.66 2.31 -14.75
C VAL A 154 -6.84 3.16 -15.20
N PRO A 155 -7.56 3.82 -14.27
CA PRO A 155 -8.68 4.69 -14.62
C PRO A 155 -8.19 5.91 -15.40
N THR A 156 -9.00 6.35 -16.35
CA THR A 156 -8.79 7.57 -17.14
C THR A 156 -10.10 8.37 -17.17
N TRP A 157 -10.04 9.64 -17.60
CA TRP A 157 -11.22 10.50 -17.71
C TRP A 157 -12.31 9.95 -18.65
N VAL A 158 -11.94 9.07 -19.57
CA VAL A 158 -12.84 8.50 -20.59
C VAL A 158 -13.14 7.01 -20.37
N GLY A 159 -12.67 6.42 -19.26
CA GLY A 159 -12.83 5.00 -18.95
C GLY A 159 -11.64 4.42 -18.21
N PHE A 160 -11.03 3.38 -18.77
CA PHE A 160 -9.84 2.75 -18.20
C PHE A 160 -8.95 2.19 -19.32
N VAL A 161 -7.68 2.02 -19.01
CA VAL A 161 -6.71 1.30 -19.85
C VAL A 161 -6.14 0.11 -19.08
N TYR A 162 -5.68 -0.88 -19.82
CA TYR A 162 -4.95 -2.02 -19.28
C TYR A 162 -3.46 -1.72 -19.31
N VAL A 163 -2.78 -1.98 -18.19
CA VAL A 163 -1.34 -1.82 -18.09
C VAL A 163 -0.72 -3.13 -17.61
N ALA A 164 0.14 -3.71 -18.43
CA ALA A 164 0.97 -4.84 -18.03
C ALA A 164 2.31 -4.33 -17.49
N PHE A 165 2.76 -4.91 -16.40
CA PHE A 165 4.05 -4.61 -15.77
C PHE A 165 4.85 -5.90 -15.57
N VAL A 166 6.17 -5.77 -15.67
CA VAL A 166 7.14 -6.79 -15.28
C VAL A 166 8.10 -6.15 -14.29
N LEU A 167 8.10 -6.65 -13.05
CA LEU A 167 8.85 -6.12 -11.92
C LEU A 167 9.97 -7.09 -11.52
N ASP A 168 11.18 -6.58 -11.33
CA ASP A 168 12.25 -7.33 -10.66
C ASP A 168 12.07 -7.29 -9.13
N LEU A 169 11.95 -8.45 -8.49
CA LEU A 169 11.67 -8.54 -7.05
C LEU A 169 12.83 -8.05 -6.17
N PHE A 170 14.08 -8.14 -6.64
CA PHE A 170 15.23 -7.68 -5.87
C PHE A 170 15.32 -6.17 -5.91
N SER A 171 15.40 -5.60 -7.12
CA SER A 171 15.63 -4.17 -7.31
C SER A 171 14.37 -3.32 -7.18
N ARG A 172 13.19 -3.93 -7.25
CA ARG A 172 11.90 -3.24 -7.36
C ARG A 172 11.78 -2.36 -8.61
N ARG A 173 12.64 -2.54 -9.61
CA ARG A 173 12.58 -1.84 -10.89
C ARG A 173 11.52 -2.49 -11.78
N ILE A 174 10.68 -1.69 -12.43
CA ILE A 174 9.94 -2.15 -13.61
C ILE A 174 10.94 -2.35 -14.73
N VAL A 175 11.09 -3.59 -15.17
CA VAL A 175 11.96 -3.93 -16.30
C VAL A 175 11.23 -3.79 -17.62
N GLY A 176 9.91 -3.96 -17.65
CA GLY A 176 9.09 -3.74 -18.84
C GLY A 176 7.64 -3.42 -18.50
N TRP A 177 6.97 -2.67 -19.37
CA TRP A 177 5.58 -2.29 -19.22
C TRP A 177 4.92 -2.00 -20.56
N ARG A 178 3.60 -2.16 -20.62
CA ARG A 178 2.82 -1.83 -21.81
C ARG A 178 1.45 -1.30 -21.41
N VAL A 179 0.94 -0.32 -22.16
CA VAL A 179 -0.42 0.22 -22.01
C VAL A 179 -1.23 -0.11 -23.25
N SER A 180 -2.46 -0.56 -23.09
CA SER A 180 -3.39 -0.83 -24.18
C SER A 180 -4.83 -0.56 -23.79
N ALA A 181 -5.66 -0.16 -24.76
CA ALA A 181 -7.11 -0.12 -24.60
C ALA A 181 -7.75 -1.52 -24.63
N SER A 182 -6.99 -2.57 -24.96
CA SER A 182 -7.47 -3.95 -25.09
C SER A 182 -6.57 -4.96 -24.37
N LEU A 183 -7.20 -5.91 -23.68
CA LEU A 183 -6.55 -6.99 -22.93
C LEU A 183 -6.11 -8.17 -23.83
N ARG A 184 -5.53 -7.87 -25.00
CA ARG A 184 -4.98 -8.89 -25.90
C ARG A 184 -3.65 -9.41 -25.36
N THR A 185 -3.29 -10.64 -25.72
CA THR A 185 -2.02 -11.29 -25.34
C THR A 185 -0.80 -10.44 -25.64
N ASP A 186 -0.82 -9.69 -26.74
CA ASP A 186 0.27 -8.79 -27.15
C ASP A 186 0.64 -7.80 -26.05
N LEU A 187 -0.30 -7.39 -25.19
CA LEU A 187 -0.04 -6.49 -24.06
C LEU A 187 0.99 -7.08 -23.09
N ALA A 188 0.82 -8.34 -22.69
CA ALA A 188 1.72 -9.01 -21.77
C ALA A 188 3.06 -9.34 -22.44
N LEU A 189 3.01 -9.80 -23.69
CA LEU A 189 4.20 -10.17 -24.46
C LEU A 189 5.10 -8.95 -24.73
N ASP A 190 4.52 -7.82 -25.15
CA ASP A 190 5.26 -6.57 -25.37
C ASP A 190 6.00 -6.12 -24.10
N ALA A 191 5.35 -6.20 -22.94
CA ALA A 191 5.95 -5.84 -21.66
C ALA A 191 7.10 -6.78 -21.28
N LEU A 192 6.97 -8.09 -21.57
CA LEU A 192 8.01 -9.09 -21.35
C LEU A 192 9.22 -8.84 -22.28
N GLU A 193 8.99 -8.67 -23.58
CA GLU A 193 10.05 -8.41 -24.56
C GLU A 193 10.82 -7.13 -24.23
N GLN A 194 10.13 -6.08 -23.79
CA GLN A 194 10.79 -4.86 -23.36
C GLN A 194 11.76 -5.12 -22.19
N GLY A 195 11.33 -5.93 -21.21
CA GLY A 195 12.17 -6.31 -20.08
C GLY A 195 13.37 -7.16 -20.48
N ILE A 196 13.16 -8.15 -21.33
CA ILE A 196 14.23 -9.01 -21.86
C ILE A 196 15.26 -8.17 -22.61
N TRP A 197 14.80 -7.36 -23.58
CA TRP A 197 15.67 -6.55 -24.42
C TRP A 197 16.50 -5.59 -23.59
N ALA A 198 15.88 -4.88 -22.65
CA ALA A 198 16.58 -3.92 -21.79
C ALA A 198 17.71 -4.60 -20.99
N ARG A 199 17.46 -5.77 -20.40
CA ARG A 199 18.44 -6.45 -19.56
C ARG A 199 19.55 -7.14 -20.36
N GLN A 200 19.22 -7.72 -21.50
CA GLN A 200 20.23 -8.26 -22.41
C GLN A 200 21.14 -7.15 -22.96
N HIS A 201 20.60 -5.97 -23.24
CA HIS A 201 21.39 -4.82 -23.68
C HIS A 201 22.31 -4.28 -22.58
N GLU A 202 21.90 -4.40 -21.31
CA GLU A 202 22.74 -4.16 -20.13
C GLU A 202 23.79 -5.29 -19.89
N GLY A 203 23.81 -6.33 -20.73
CA GLY A 203 24.78 -7.44 -20.67
C GLY A 203 24.40 -8.58 -19.73
N HIS A 204 23.15 -8.64 -19.27
CA HIS A 204 22.68 -9.70 -18.38
C HIS A 204 22.23 -10.95 -19.14
N ASP A 205 22.66 -12.12 -18.65
CA ASP A 205 22.05 -13.40 -19.00
C ASP A 205 20.80 -13.62 -18.15
N LEU A 206 19.70 -14.02 -18.78
CA LEU A 206 18.41 -14.27 -18.15
C LEU A 206 18.09 -15.77 -18.02
N ALA A 207 18.98 -16.65 -18.48
CA ALA A 207 18.80 -18.09 -18.31
C ALA A 207 18.67 -18.45 -16.82
N GLY A 208 17.63 -19.21 -16.47
CA GLY A 208 17.31 -19.59 -15.10
C GLY A 208 16.57 -18.54 -14.27
N LEU A 209 16.27 -17.36 -14.83
CA LEU A 209 15.35 -16.39 -14.23
C LEU A 209 14.00 -17.07 -13.99
N ILE A 210 13.42 -16.89 -12.81
CA ILE A 210 12.04 -17.30 -12.55
C ILE A 210 11.12 -16.14 -12.96
N HIS A 211 10.29 -16.36 -13.97
CA HIS A 211 9.26 -15.41 -14.36
C HIS A 211 7.91 -15.88 -13.83
N HIS A 212 7.38 -15.16 -12.84
CA HIS A 212 6.10 -15.47 -12.23
C HIS A 212 4.98 -14.56 -12.72
N SER A 213 3.88 -15.16 -13.15
CA SER A 213 2.68 -14.43 -13.55
C SER A 213 1.43 -15.02 -12.89
N ASP A 214 0.34 -14.24 -12.90
CA ASP A 214 -0.96 -14.77 -12.50
C ASP A 214 -1.52 -15.74 -13.55
N ARG A 215 -2.66 -16.38 -13.25
CA ARG A 215 -3.31 -17.35 -14.15
C ARG A 215 -4.06 -16.70 -15.31
N GLY A 216 -3.78 -15.44 -15.64
CA GLY A 216 -4.41 -14.76 -16.77
C GLY A 216 -4.19 -15.52 -18.08
N VAL A 217 -5.24 -15.61 -18.90
CA VAL A 217 -5.17 -16.27 -20.23
C VAL A 217 -4.12 -15.62 -21.15
N GLN A 218 -3.74 -14.38 -20.86
CA GLN A 218 -2.71 -13.61 -21.55
C GLN A 218 -1.31 -14.20 -21.29
N TYR A 219 -1.02 -14.58 -20.05
CA TYR A 219 0.27 -15.15 -19.64
C TYR A 219 0.41 -16.64 -19.97
N LEU A 220 -0.72 -17.32 -20.21
CA LEU A 220 -0.78 -18.72 -20.63
C LEU A 220 -0.84 -18.90 -22.15
N ALA A 221 -0.78 -17.82 -22.93
CA ALA A 221 -0.80 -17.93 -24.37
C ALA A 221 0.49 -18.59 -24.87
N ILE A 222 0.36 -19.47 -25.88
CA ILE A 222 1.46 -20.27 -26.44
C ILE A 222 2.70 -19.41 -26.76
N ARG A 223 2.52 -18.27 -27.43
CA ARG A 223 3.61 -17.36 -27.79
C ARG A 223 4.36 -16.81 -26.57
N TYR A 224 3.69 -16.67 -25.44
CA TYR A 224 4.29 -16.19 -24.19
C TYR A 224 5.15 -17.27 -23.55
N THR A 225 4.63 -18.50 -23.46
CA THR A 225 5.35 -19.63 -22.86
C THR A 225 6.52 -20.09 -23.72
N GLU A 226 6.34 -20.16 -25.05
CA GLU A 226 7.42 -20.47 -26.01
C GLU A 226 8.58 -19.47 -25.87
N ARG A 227 8.26 -18.18 -25.71
CA ARG A 227 9.28 -17.14 -25.59
C ARG A 227 10.11 -17.26 -24.32
N LEU A 228 9.49 -17.65 -23.21
CA LEU A 228 10.22 -17.92 -21.96
C LEU A 228 11.13 -19.14 -22.11
N GLU A 229 10.65 -20.20 -22.76
CA GLU A 229 11.43 -21.42 -23.02
C GLU A 229 12.65 -21.15 -23.93
N GLU A 230 12.48 -20.37 -25.01
CA GLU A 230 13.57 -19.97 -25.92
C GLU A 230 14.76 -19.31 -25.19
N LEU A 231 14.48 -18.58 -24.12
CA LEU A 231 15.47 -17.83 -23.35
C LEU A 231 15.95 -18.58 -22.10
N GLY A 232 15.49 -19.82 -21.89
CA GLY A 232 15.77 -20.59 -20.68
C GLY A 232 15.21 -19.96 -19.40
N ILE A 233 14.18 -19.11 -19.52
CA ILE A 233 13.49 -18.48 -18.39
C ILE A 233 12.46 -19.48 -17.85
N ILE A 234 12.49 -19.71 -16.54
CA ILE A 234 11.61 -20.67 -15.87
C ILE A 234 10.25 -20.00 -15.65
N ALA A 235 9.25 -20.42 -16.43
CA ALA A 235 7.87 -20.00 -16.25
C ALA A 235 7.30 -20.53 -14.93
N SER A 236 6.76 -19.63 -14.11
CA SER A 236 6.08 -19.92 -12.85
C SER A 236 4.69 -19.29 -12.89
N VAL A 237 3.67 -20.03 -12.49
CA VAL A 237 2.29 -19.52 -12.45
C VAL A 237 1.69 -19.85 -11.10
N GLY A 238 1.13 -18.85 -10.40
CA GLY A 238 0.58 -19.03 -9.05
C GLY A 238 -0.46 -20.15 -8.94
N SER A 239 -0.71 -20.69 -7.75
CA SER A 239 -1.74 -21.71 -7.52
C SER A 239 -3.17 -21.13 -7.68
N LYS A 240 -4.23 -21.97 -7.66
CA LYS A 240 -5.61 -21.46 -7.82
C LYS A 240 -5.94 -20.50 -6.66
N GLY A 241 -6.16 -19.22 -6.95
CA GLY A 241 -6.54 -18.21 -5.94
C GLY A 241 -5.42 -17.23 -5.57
N ASP A 242 -4.23 -17.35 -6.15
CA ASP A 242 -3.04 -16.57 -5.75
C ASP A 242 -2.84 -15.24 -6.47
N SER A 243 -3.76 -14.83 -7.35
CA SER A 243 -3.69 -13.53 -8.04
C SER A 243 -3.58 -12.34 -7.07
N TYR A 244 -4.03 -12.52 -5.82
CA TYR A 244 -3.92 -11.54 -4.76
C TYR A 244 -2.48 -11.25 -4.33
N ASP A 245 -1.57 -12.22 -4.39
CA ASP A 245 -0.20 -12.03 -3.90
C ASP A 245 0.61 -11.18 -4.90
N THR A 246 0.49 -11.47 -6.20
CA THR A 246 1.05 -10.65 -7.29
C THR A 246 0.46 -9.24 -7.32
N GLN A 247 -0.88 -9.11 -7.27
CA GLN A 247 -1.54 -7.81 -7.16
C GLN A 247 -1.18 -7.05 -5.87
N SER A 248 -0.97 -7.75 -4.75
CA SER A 248 -0.58 -7.12 -3.48
C SER A 248 0.84 -6.57 -3.54
N ILE A 249 1.76 -7.24 -4.25
CA ILE A 249 3.13 -6.77 -4.43
C ILE A 249 3.17 -5.61 -5.41
N MET A 250 2.56 -5.77 -6.58
CA MET A 250 2.50 -4.70 -7.58
C MET A 250 1.72 -3.50 -7.04
N GLY A 251 0.62 -3.72 -6.33
CA GLY A 251 -0.14 -2.67 -5.64
C GLY A 251 0.53 -2.10 -4.39
N SER A 252 1.52 -2.78 -3.80
CA SER A 252 2.40 -2.17 -2.80
C SER A 252 3.50 -1.32 -3.43
N TRP A 253 3.98 -1.70 -4.62
CA TRP A 253 4.96 -0.94 -5.39
C TRP A 253 4.32 0.30 -6.02
N MET A 254 3.15 0.17 -6.65
CA MET A 254 2.39 1.28 -7.26
C MET A 254 2.01 2.39 -6.28
N ALA A 255 1.92 2.06 -4.99
CA ALA A 255 1.63 3.03 -3.95
C ALA A 255 2.91 3.56 -3.27
N GLY A 256 4.09 3.20 -3.75
CA GLY A 256 5.36 3.74 -3.26
C GLY A 256 5.59 5.19 -3.73
N PRO A 257 6.46 5.95 -3.04
CA PRO A 257 6.70 7.37 -3.33
C PRO A 257 7.28 7.63 -4.74
N GLU A 258 7.88 6.64 -5.40
CA GLU A 258 8.42 6.76 -6.77
C GLU A 258 7.36 6.99 -7.85
N LEU A 259 6.08 6.73 -7.56
CA LEU A 259 4.96 6.98 -8.46
C LEU A 259 4.00 8.06 -7.95
N ASP A 260 4.37 8.74 -6.85
CA ASP A 260 3.67 9.94 -6.42
C ASP A 260 3.96 11.05 -7.43
N PRO A 261 2.94 11.61 -8.12
CA PRO A 261 3.14 12.69 -9.09
C PRO A 261 3.71 13.98 -8.46
N SER A 262 3.82 14.07 -7.13
CA SER A 262 4.50 15.15 -6.41
C SER A 262 5.99 14.88 -6.13
N TYR A 263 6.51 13.68 -6.43
CA TYR A 263 7.91 13.31 -6.23
C TYR A 263 8.81 13.83 -7.36
N ASP A 264 9.73 14.75 -7.06
CA ASP A 264 10.65 15.34 -8.04
C ASP A 264 11.85 14.42 -8.34
N TRP A 265 11.68 13.58 -9.37
CA TRP A 265 12.72 12.70 -9.91
C TRP A 265 13.96 13.44 -10.47
N ARG A 266 13.87 14.76 -10.73
CA ARG A 266 14.99 15.52 -11.33
C ARG A 266 16.16 15.74 -10.37
N SER A 267 15.90 15.64 -9.07
CA SER A 267 16.91 15.85 -8.02
C SER A 267 18.01 14.78 -7.94
N GLN A 268 17.85 13.63 -8.61
CA GLN A 268 18.82 12.53 -8.59
C GLN A 268 19.69 12.41 -9.86
N LEU A 269 19.54 13.29 -10.85
CA LEU A 269 20.36 13.28 -12.07
C LEU A 269 21.55 14.26 -12.03
N THR A 270 21.84 14.83 -10.87
CA THR A 270 23.07 15.58 -10.61
C THR A 270 23.83 14.92 -9.46
N ALA A 271 24.52 13.83 -9.79
CA ALA A 271 25.71 13.33 -9.09
C ALA A 271 26.61 12.63 -10.11
#